data_AF-A0AAF0ZJ49-F1
#
_entry.id   AF-A0AAF0ZJ49-F1
#
_cell.length_a   1.000
_cell.length_b   1.000
_cell.length_c   1.000
_cell.angle_alpha   90.00
_cell.angle_beta   90.00
_cell.angle_gamma   90.00
#
_symmetry.space_group_name_H-M   'P 1'
#
loop_
_entity.id
_entity.type
_entity.pdbx_description
1 polymer ?
#
loop_
_entity_poly.entity_id
_entity_poly.type
_entity_poly.pdbx_seq_one_letter_code
_entity_poly.pdbx_strand_id
1 'polypeptide(L)'
;MQEGKVVSYVSRKLKPRELNYRTHDLELVAIVFALKIWRHYLYGEKCHIFTHHKRLKYLGTQKELNLRKRRWLELIKDYDYTINYHPGKANVVADALSKKKIIRKISFDSVALTS
;
A
#
# COMPACT_ATOMS: atom_id res chain seq x y z
N MET A 1 11.77 6.35 -0.34
CA MET A 1 13.18 6.27 0.09
C MET A 1 13.76 7.65 -0.12
N GLN A 2 14.50 8.16 0.85
CA GLN A 2 15.20 9.43 0.72
C GLN A 2 16.68 9.07 0.75
N GLU A 3 17.43 9.46 -0.30
CA GLU A 3 18.86 9.16 -0.42
C GLU A 3 19.18 7.64 -0.33
N GLY A 4 18.32 6.80 -0.90
CA GLY A 4 18.49 5.34 -0.87
C GLY A 4 18.15 4.68 0.48
N LYS A 5 17.75 5.45 1.49
CA LYS A 5 17.34 4.94 2.81
C LYS A 5 15.82 4.89 2.94
N VAL A 6 15.33 3.88 3.66
CA VAL A 6 13.91 3.78 3.98
C VAL A 6 13.60 4.74 5.12
N VAL A 7 12.66 5.66 4.87
CA VAL A 7 12.21 6.65 5.85
C VAL A 7 11.34 5.99 6.92
N SER A 8 10.52 5.02 6.53
CA SER A 8 9.52 4.40 7.41
C SER A 8 8.90 3.15 6.78
N TYR A 9 8.34 2.30 7.65
CA TYR A 9 7.50 1.17 7.25
C TYR A 9 6.13 1.30 7.90
N VAL A 10 5.08 0.94 7.17
CA VAL A 10 3.74 0.88 7.72
C VAL A 10 3.03 -0.38 7.26
N SER A 11 2.30 -1.01 8.17
CA SER A 11 1.48 -2.18 7.90
C SER A 11 0.18 -2.09 8.68
N ARG A 12 -0.88 -2.73 8.18
CA ARG A 12 -2.14 -2.85 8.91
C ARG A 12 -2.78 -4.21 8.70
N LYS A 13 -3.61 -4.60 9.66
CA LYS A 13 -4.47 -5.77 9.49
C LYS A 13 -5.60 -5.43 8.49
N LEU A 14 -5.80 -6.28 7.49
CA LEU A 14 -7.00 -6.24 6.65
C LEU A 14 -8.25 -6.40 7.50
N LYS A 15 -9.27 -5.60 7.19
CA LYS A 15 -10.60 -5.70 7.79
C LYS A 15 -11.30 -6.99 7.34
N PRO A 16 -12.26 -7.53 8.10
CA PRO A 16 -12.98 -8.76 7.71
C PRO A 16 -13.55 -8.72 6.29
N ARG A 17 -14.09 -7.57 5.87
CA ARG A 17 -14.61 -7.37 4.51
C ARG A 17 -13.51 -7.36 3.43
N GLU A 18 -12.32 -6.89 3.78
CA GLU A 18 -11.16 -6.84 2.87
C GLU A 18 -10.56 -8.23 2.66
N LEU A 19 -10.73 -9.17 3.60
CA LEU A 19 -10.23 -10.54 3.46
C LEU A 19 -10.80 -11.28 2.24
N ASN A 20 -12.01 -10.91 1.81
CA ASN A 20 -12.68 -11.50 0.65
C ASN A 20 -12.26 -10.85 -0.67
N TYR A 21 -11.35 -9.87 -0.65
CA TYR A 21 -10.91 -9.20 -1.86
C TYR A 21 -9.87 -10.04 -2.61
N ARG A 22 -9.85 -9.89 -3.93
CA ARG A 22 -8.81 -10.51 -4.77
C ARG A 22 -7.46 -9.84 -4.49
N THR A 23 -6.36 -10.54 -4.75
CA THR A 23 -4.98 -10.08 -4.48
C THR A 23 -4.70 -8.67 -5.02
N HIS A 24 -5.13 -8.38 -6.25
CA HIS A 24 -4.94 -7.07 -6.87
C HIS A 24 -5.74 -5.94 -6.19
N ASP A 25 -6.90 -6.27 -5.61
CA ASP A 25 -7.70 -5.31 -4.86
C ASP A 25 -7.08 -5.06 -3.47
N LEU A 26 -6.44 -6.08 -2.88
CA LEU A 26 -5.69 -5.94 -1.63
C LEU A 26 -4.47 -5.05 -1.77
N GLU A 27 -3.74 -5.16 -2.88
CA GLU A 27 -2.60 -4.28 -3.17
C GLU A 27 -3.05 -2.84 -3.39
N LEU A 28 -4.14 -2.63 -4.12
CA LEU A 28 -4.73 -1.30 -4.30
C LEU A 28 -5.15 -0.69 -2.95
N VAL A 29 -5.75 -1.49 -2.07
CA VAL A 29 -6.07 -1.09 -0.70
C VAL A 29 -4.82 -0.67 0.06
N ALA A 30 -3.72 -1.41 -0.09
CA ALA A 30 -2.45 -1.08 0.56
C ALA A 30 -1.89 0.26 0.07
N ILE A 31 -1.93 0.52 -1.23
CA ILE A 31 -1.49 1.80 -1.84
C ILE A 31 -2.34 2.96 -1.30
N VAL A 32 -3.67 2.85 -1.35
CA VAL A 32 -4.58 3.89 -0.84
C VAL A 32 -4.33 4.15 0.65
N PHE A 33 -4.09 3.10 1.42
CA PHE A 33 -3.79 3.22 2.84
C PHE A 33 -2.47 3.96 3.09
N ALA A 34 -1.41 3.61 2.36
CA ALA A 34 -0.13 4.29 2.45
C ALA A 34 -0.28 5.79 2.08
N LEU A 35 -0.90 6.11 0.95
CA LEU A 35 -1.11 7.50 0.53
C LEU A 35 -1.86 8.33 1.58
N LYS A 36 -2.83 7.73 2.27
CA LYS A 36 -3.56 8.42 3.35
C LYS A 36 -2.69 8.74 4.56
N ILE A 37 -1.83 7.82 4.98
CA ILE A 37 -0.94 8.02 6.14
C ILE A 37 0.12 9.06 5.80
N TRP A 38 0.74 8.90 4.63
CA TRP A 38 1.86 9.71 4.17
C TRP A 38 1.40 10.97 3.43
N ARG A 39 0.11 11.34 3.51
CA ARG A 39 -0.45 12.49 2.78
C ARG A 39 0.36 13.76 3.01
N HIS A 40 0.75 14.04 4.25
CA HIS A 40 1.53 15.21 4.61
C HIS A 40 2.95 15.23 4.04
N TYR A 41 3.49 14.07 3.63
CA TYR A 41 4.81 13.96 2.99
C TYR A 41 4.74 13.85 1.45
N LEU A 42 3.64 13.31 0.92
CA LEU A 42 3.51 12.98 -0.52
C LEU A 42 2.67 14.00 -1.30
N TYR A 43 1.93 14.87 -0.61
CA TYR A 43 1.08 15.85 -1.28
C TYR A 43 1.93 16.98 -1.87
N GLY A 44 1.80 17.20 -3.19
CA GLY A 44 2.58 18.20 -3.93
C GLY A 44 3.95 17.72 -4.44
N GLU A 45 4.37 16.50 -4.08
CA GLU A 45 5.66 15.94 -4.47
C GLU A 45 5.50 14.72 -5.41
N LYS A 46 6.48 14.52 -6.30
CA LYS A 46 6.51 13.35 -7.19
C LYS A 46 6.89 12.10 -6.39
N CYS A 47 5.98 11.14 -6.32
CA CYS A 47 6.21 9.89 -5.61
C CYS A 47 6.32 8.67 -6.55
N HIS A 48 7.23 7.76 -6.22
CA HIS A 48 7.42 6.50 -6.94
C HIS A 48 6.79 5.36 -6.13
N ILE A 49 5.75 4.73 -6.67
CA ILE A 49 5.07 3.60 -6.05
C ILE A 49 5.61 2.32 -6.69
N PHE A 50 6.29 1.51 -5.89
CA PHE A 50 6.79 0.20 -6.32
C PHE A 50 5.79 -0.90 -5.97
N THR A 51 5.42 -1.71 -6.95
CA THR A 51 4.52 -2.85 -6.75
C THR A 51 5.00 -4.10 -7.47
N HIS A 52 4.76 -5.27 -6.85
CA HIS A 52 5.10 -6.57 -7.40
C HIS A 52 4.05 -7.11 -8.37
N HIS A 53 3.04 -6.31 -8.72
CA HIS A 53 1.92 -6.76 -9.53
C HIS A 53 1.68 -5.88 -10.75
N LYS A 54 1.93 -6.48 -11.92
CA LYS A 54 1.90 -5.79 -13.22
C LYS A 54 0.54 -5.18 -13.57
N ARG A 55 -0.58 -5.70 -13.04
CA ARG A 55 -1.92 -5.18 -13.39
C ARG A 55 -2.20 -3.79 -12.82
N LEU A 56 -1.50 -3.39 -11.76
CA LEU A 56 -1.64 -2.04 -11.19
C LEU A 56 -1.06 -0.96 -12.09
N LYS A 57 -0.20 -1.32 -13.06
CA LYS A 57 0.27 -0.39 -14.10
C LYS A 57 -0.87 0.15 -14.95
N TYR A 58 -1.95 -0.63 -15.11
CA TYR A 58 -3.10 -0.31 -15.94
C TYR A 58 -4.32 0.14 -15.13
N LEU A 59 -4.12 0.56 -13.87
CA LEU A 59 -5.21 1.02 -12.99
C LEU A 59 -6.05 2.14 -13.59
N GLY A 60 -5.40 3.07 -14.31
CA GLY A 60 -6.06 4.22 -14.94
C GLY A 60 -6.81 3.89 -16.24
N THR A 61 -6.51 2.75 -16.89
CA THR A 61 -7.06 2.39 -18.21
C THR A 61 -8.19 1.35 -18.14
N GLN A 62 -8.54 0.85 -16.95
CA GLN A 62 -9.65 -0.11 -16.80
C GLN A 62 -11.01 0.57 -17.02
N LYS A 63 -11.75 0.13 -18.05
CA LYS A 63 -13.09 0.65 -18.39
C LYS A 63 -14.18 0.25 -17.38
N GLU A 64 -14.06 -0.90 -16.74
CA GLU A 64 -15.05 -1.41 -15.77
C GLU A 64 -14.53 -1.40 -14.35
N LEU A 65 -14.77 -0.29 -13.66
CA LEU A 65 -14.42 -0.12 -12.25
C LEU A 65 -15.67 -0.08 -11.40
N ASN A 66 -15.72 -0.97 -10.40
CA ASN A 66 -16.73 -0.93 -9.33
C ASN A 66 -16.62 0.41 -8.56
N LEU A 67 -17.73 0.90 -8.01
CA LEU A 67 -17.83 2.21 -7.33
C LEU A 67 -16.73 2.42 -6.28
N ARG A 68 -16.35 1.36 -5.56
CA ARG A 68 -15.26 1.40 -4.58
C ARG A 68 -13.90 1.71 -5.22
N LYS A 69 -13.60 1.07 -6.36
CA LYS A 69 -12.33 1.28 -7.09
C LYS A 69 -12.27 2.68 -7.68
N ARG A 70 -13.41 3.22 -8.15
CA ARG A 70 -13.50 4.62 -8.61
C ARG A 70 -13.13 5.61 -7.51
N ARG A 71 -13.71 5.49 -6.32
CA ARG A 71 -13.38 6.35 -5.16
C ARG A 71 -11.90 6.29 -4.77
N TRP A 72 -11.29 5.10 -4.88
CA TRP A 72 -9.86 4.94 -4.63
C TRP A 72 -9.00 5.58 -5.71
N LEU A 73 -9.40 5.44 -6.98
CA LEU A 73 -8.71 6.07 -8.11
C LEU A 73 -8.81 7.59 -8.07
N GLU A 74 -9.97 8.15 -7.71
CA GLU A 74 -10.12 9.60 -7.49
C GLU A 74 -9.11 10.09 -6.45
N LEU A 75 -9.04 9.41 -5.29
CA LEU A 75 -8.07 9.77 -4.25
C LEU A 75 -6.62 9.66 -4.75
N ILE A 76 -6.31 8.62 -5.52
CA ILE A 76 -4.96 8.40 -6.03
C ILE A 76 -4.59 9.47 -7.08
N LYS A 77 -5.54 9.92 -7.91
CA LYS A 77 -5.35 10.95 -8.94
C LYS A 77 -4.93 12.31 -8.38
N ASP A 78 -5.26 12.60 -7.13
CA ASP A 78 -4.86 13.85 -6.46
C ASP A 78 -3.35 13.89 -6.14
N TYR A 79 -2.63 12.77 -6.26
CA TYR A 79 -1.19 12.69 -6.03
C TYR A 79 -0.43 12.64 -7.36
N ASP A 80 0.75 13.26 -7.41
CA ASP A 80 1.69 13.08 -8.52
C ASP A 80 2.49 11.79 -8.28
N TYR A 81 2.07 10.68 -8.89
CA TYR A 81 2.67 9.37 -8.69
C TYR A 81 3.06 8.67 -9.98
N THR A 82 4.10 7.84 -9.90
CA THR A 82 4.51 6.92 -10.96
C THR A 82 4.54 5.50 -10.42
N ILE A 83 3.82 4.59 -11.09
CA ILE A 83 3.79 3.17 -10.70
C ILE A 83 4.89 2.42 -11.44
N ASN A 84 5.87 1.94 -10.68
CA ASN A 84 6.96 1.12 -11.17
C ASN A 84 6.74 -0.34 -10.75
N TYR A 85 6.81 -1.25 -11.71
CA TYR A 85 6.80 -2.68 -11.42
C TYR A 85 8.16 -3.11 -10.88
N HIS A 86 8.17 -3.80 -9.74
CA HIS A 86 9.38 -4.34 -9.15
C HIS A 86 9.22 -5.86 -8.94
N PRO A 87 10.03 -6.71 -9.59
CA PRO A 87 9.89 -8.16 -9.50
C PRO A 87 10.09 -8.63 -8.06
N GLY A 88 9.27 -9.60 -7.62
CA GLY A 88 9.10 -9.98 -6.20
C GLY A 88 10.37 -10.30 -5.41
N LYS A 89 11.47 -10.68 -6.07
CA LYS A 89 12.79 -10.89 -5.42
C LYS A 89 13.37 -9.64 -4.75
N ALA A 90 12.94 -8.45 -5.15
CA ALA A 90 13.40 -7.20 -4.57
C ALA A 90 12.33 -6.51 -3.69
N ASN A 91 11.14 -7.11 -3.56
CA ASN A 91 10.07 -6.65 -2.67
C ASN A 91 10.10 -7.36 -1.29
N VAL A 92 11.27 -7.88 -0.89
CA VAL A 92 11.42 -8.78 0.28
C VAL A 92 10.90 -8.14 1.57
N VAL A 93 11.14 -6.84 1.76
CA VAL A 93 10.73 -6.15 3.00
C VAL A 93 9.22 -5.99 3.09
N ALA A 94 8.57 -5.57 2.00
CA ALA A 94 7.10 -5.46 1.97
C ALA A 94 6.44 -6.85 2.06
N ASP A 95 7.03 -7.86 1.42
CA ASP A 95 6.60 -9.25 1.55
C ASP A 95 6.69 -9.75 2.99
N ALA A 96 7.79 -9.49 3.69
CA ALA A 96 7.97 -9.89 5.09
C ALA A 96 6.94 -9.20 6.01
N LEU A 97 6.65 -7.92 5.76
CA LEU A 97 5.63 -7.17 6.50
C LEU A 97 4.20 -7.66 6.21
N SER A 98 3.92 -8.08 4.97
CA SER A 98 2.62 -8.61 4.56
C SER A 98 2.39 -10.05 5.06
N LYS A 99 3.44 -10.88 5.09
CA LYS A 99 3.38 -12.31 5.45
C LYS A 99 3.24 -12.60 6.94
N LYS A 100 3.38 -11.62 7.84
CA LYS A 100 3.14 -11.81 9.30
C LYS A 100 1.69 -12.20 9.66
N LYS A 101 0.79 -12.37 8.69
CA LYS A 101 -0.63 -12.67 8.88
C LYS A 101 -1.03 -14.16 8.95
N ILE A 102 -0.08 -15.10 9.00
CA ILE A 102 -0.39 -16.51 9.36
C ILE A 102 -0.14 -16.78 10.87
N ILE A 103 0.51 -15.87 11.61
CA ILE A 103 0.70 -16.07 13.04
C ILE A 103 -0.52 -15.56 13.82
N ARG A 104 -1.22 -16.56 14.35
CA ARG A 104 -2.39 -16.56 15.22
C ARG A 104 -2.19 -15.68 16.46
N LYS A 105 -3.30 -15.19 17.02
CA LYS A 105 -3.50 -14.63 18.38
C LYS A 105 -2.22 -14.43 19.21
N ILE A 106 -1.78 -13.18 19.39
CA ILE A 106 -1.26 -12.71 20.69
C ILE A 106 -1.75 -11.28 20.87
N SER A 107 -2.48 -11.04 21.96
CA SER A 107 -2.72 -9.73 22.57
C SER A 107 -1.37 -9.17 23.03
N PHE A 108 -1.02 -7.97 22.58
CA PHE A 108 -0.03 -7.17 23.29
C PHE A 108 -0.68 -5.83 23.61
N ASP A 109 -1.20 -5.77 24.83
CA ASP A 109 -1.22 -4.53 25.60
C ASP A 109 0.24 -4.14 25.91
N SER A 110 0.53 -2.84 25.86
CA SER A 110 1.67 -2.15 26.49
C SER A 110 3.06 -2.42 25.82
N VAL A 111 4.07 -1.55 25.72
CA VAL A 111 4.46 -0.27 26.34
C VAL A 111 5.38 0.53 25.39
N ALA A 112 5.39 1.84 25.62
CA ALA A 112 6.32 2.96 25.33
C ALA A 112 7.81 2.68 24.97
N LEU A 113 8.58 3.63 24.41
CA LEU A 113 9.16 4.88 24.96
C LEU A 113 9.97 5.54 23.80
N THR A 114 10.40 6.80 23.70
CA THR A 114 10.47 7.99 24.58
C THR A 114 11.06 9.15 23.75
N SER A 115 10.73 10.39 24.13
CA SER A 115 11.72 11.48 24.17
C SER A 115 12.51 11.39 25.48
#